data_AF-A0A418JLV1-F1
#
_entry.id   AF-A0A418JLV1-F1
#
_cell.length_a   1.000
_cell.length_b   1.000
_cell.length_c   1.000
_cell.angle_alpha   90.00
_cell.angle_beta   90.00
_cell.angle_gamma   90.00
#
_symmetry.space_group_name_H-M   'P 1'
#
loop_
_entity.id
_entity.type
_entity.pdbx_description
1 polymer ?
#
loop_
_entity_poly.entity_id
_entity_poly.type
_entity_poly.pdbx_seq_one_letter_code
_entity_poly.pdbx_strand_id
1 'polypeptide(L)'
;MEQPKFKAKIDKQLWYLNRKERKILNSELSGFNAEKFKAQYRSQNQFVISFLSRHIFNSKPKSQLHLVITLLGLIFLNTIIIGFFISGLLLSLASIKYLISPTNSLQLQHVFLILIASGCMIITTLLLVKPVNGFLTKRLIDYKLNRLT
;
A
#
# COMPACT_ATOMS: atom_id res chain seq x y z
N MET A 1 -16.05 16.84 -18.94
CA MET A 1 -15.89 15.87 -17.83
C MET A 1 -15.88 16.66 -16.55
N GLU A 2 -16.80 16.38 -15.63
CA GLU A 2 -16.88 17.05 -14.34
C GLU A 2 -15.58 16.82 -13.56
N GLN A 3 -14.87 17.90 -13.24
CA GLN A 3 -13.59 17.91 -12.51
C GLN A 3 -13.51 16.94 -11.31
N PRO A 4 -14.56 16.76 -10.46
CA PRO A 4 -14.50 15.79 -9.36
C PRO A 4 -14.38 14.33 -9.83
N LYS A 5 -15.06 13.94 -10.92
CA LYS A 5 -14.97 12.57 -11.49
C LYS A 5 -13.58 12.30 -12.07
N PHE A 6 -12.93 13.34 -12.59
CA PHE A 6 -11.58 13.26 -13.14
C PHE A 6 -10.55 13.05 -12.03
N LYS A 7 -10.59 13.87 -10.97
CA LYS A 7 -9.67 13.80 -9.83
C LYS A 7 -9.78 12.45 -9.11
N ALA A 8 -11.00 11.98 -8.86
CA ALA A 8 -11.24 10.70 -8.22
C ALA A 8 -10.63 9.51 -8.99
N LYS A 9 -10.63 9.56 -10.33
CA LYS A 9 -10.01 8.52 -11.17
C LYS A 9 -8.49 8.52 -11.06
N ILE A 10 -7.85 9.71 -11.06
CA ILE A 10 -6.40 9.84 -10.86
C ILE A 10 -6.01 9.36 -9.47
N ASP A 11 -6.73 9.78 -8.43
CA ASP A 11 -6.49 9.35 -7.05
C ASP A 11 -6.60 7.83 -6.90
N LYS A 12 -7.56 7.20 -7.61
CA LYS A 12 -7.70 5.74 -7.64
C LYS A 12 -6.52 5.07 -8.35
N GLN A 13 -6.05 5.62 -9.47
CA GLN A 13 -4.90 5.07 -10.20
C GLN A 13 -3.58 5.23 -9.43
N LEU A 14 -3.46 6.28 -8.63
CA LEU A 14 -2.27 6.63 -7.84
C LEU A 14 -2.42 6.29 -6.34
N TRP A 15 -3.26 5.31 -6.01
CA TRP A 15 -3.55 4.91 -4.62
C TRP A 15 -2.30 4.52 -3.81
N TYR A 16 -1.26 4.03 -4.50
CA TYR A 16 0.00 3.58 -3.93
C TYR A 16 0.98 4.71 -3.58
N LEU A 17 0.67 5.97 -3.93
CA LEU A 17 1.53 7.11 -3.58
C LEU A 17 1.62 7.33 -2.06
N ASN A 18 2.81 7.70 -1.60
CA ASN A 18 3.08 8.03 -0.20
C ASN A 18 2.52 9.43 0.16
N ARG A 19 2.56 9.80 1.44
CA ARG A 19 2.03 11.09 1.92
C ARG A 19 2.71 12.30 1.25
N LYS A 20 4.02 12.25 0.97
CA LYS A 20 4.78 13.36 0.36
C LYS A 20 4.40 13.52 -1.12
N GLU A 21 4.40 12.43 -1.87
CA GLU A 21 4.05 12.39 -3.30
C GLU A 21 2.59 12.80 -3.54
N ARG A 22 1.67 12.41 -2.64
CA ARG A 22 0.28 12.88 -2.70
C ARG A 22 0.14 14.39 -2.51
N LYS A 23 0.99 15.03 -1.70
CA LYS A 23 0.99 16.50 -1.58
C LYS A 23 1.39 17.14 -2.91
N ILE A 24 2.40 16.59 -3.58
CA ILE A 24 2.85 17.06 -4.91
C ILE A 24 1.72 16.90 -5.94
N LEU A 25 1.09 15.72 -5.97
CA LEU A 25 -0.05 15.46 -6.85
C LEU A 25 -1.19 16.44 -6.58
N ASN A 26 -1.54 16.68 -5.32
CA ASN A 26 -2.59 17.61 -4.95
C ASN A 26 -2.26 19.05 -5.33
N SER A 27 -0.99 19.48 -5.23
CA SER A 27 -0.60 20.81 -5.72
C SER A 27 -0.73 20.93 -7.24
N GLU A 28 -0.33 19.92 -8.00
CA GLU A 28 -0.44 19.95 -9.47
C GLU A 28 -1.89 19.85 -9.95
N LEU A 29 -2.73 19.10 -9.22
CA LEU A 29 -4.18 19.02 -9.46
C LEU A 29 -4.96 20.21 -8.88
N SER A 30 -4.34 21.10 -8.08
CA SER A 30 -5.02 22.30 -7.56
C SER A 30 -5.02 23.45 -8.58
N GLY A 31 -4.04 23.47 -9.49
CA GLY A 31 -3.99 24.38 -10.65
C GLY A 31 -4.79 23.90 -11.87
N PHE A 32 -5.73 22.97 -11.68
CA PHE A 32 -6.36 22.22 -12.76
C PHE A 32 -7.35 23.06 -13.58
N ASN A 33 -6.95 23.40 -14.80
CA ASN A 33 -7.86 23.91 -15.84
C ASN A 33 -8.05 22.82 -16.91
N ALA A 34 -9.31 22.42 -17.14
CA ALA A 34 -9.66 21.35 -18.07
C ALA A 34 -9.18 21.61 -19.52
N GLU A 35 -9.06 22.87 -19.92
CA GLU A 35 -8.56 23.26 -21.24
C GLU A 35 -7.04 23.08 -21.35
N LYS A 36 -6.28 23.55 -20.36
CA LYS A 36 -4.82 23.32 -20.28
C LYS A 36 -4.49 21.82 -20.24
N PHE A 37 -5.31 21.03 -19.55
CA PHE A 37 -5.14 19.58 -19.48
C PHE A 37 -5.34 18.91 -20.83
N LYS A 38 -6.43 19.22 -21.55
CA LYS A 38 -6.67 18.68 -22.90
C LYS A 38 -5.58 19.07 -23.89
N ALA A 39 -5.03 20.28 -23.75
CA ALA A 39 -3.94 20.75 -24.59
C ALA A 39 -2.62 19.99 -24.31
N GLN A 40 -2.34 19.64 -23.05
CA GLN A 40 -1.07 19.05 -22.66
C GLN A 40 -1.07 17.50 -22.59
N TYR A 41 -2.22 16.90 -22.29
CA TYR A 41 -2.36 15.44 -22.12
C TYR A 41 -3.60 14.93 -22.87
N ARG A 42 -3.38 14.04 -23.85
CA ARG A 42 -4.46 13.41 -24.62
C ARG A 42 -5.31 12.45 -23.76
N SER A 43 -4.76 11.94 -22.66
CA SER A 43 -5.48 11.06 -21.75
C SER A 43 -5.03 11.19 -20.30
N GLN A 44 -5.89 10.74 -19.38
CA GLN A 44 -5.59 10.60 -17.95
C GLN A 44 -4.35 9.73 -17.71
N ASN A 45 -4.21 8.65 -18.47
CA ASN A 45 -3.09 7.73 -18.34
C ASN A 45 -1.76 8.40 -18.73
N GLN A 46 -1.79 9.26 -19.75
CA GLN A 46 -0.61 10.02 -20.17
C GLN A 46 -0.16 11.00 -19.08
N PHE A 47 -1.11 11.66 -18.40
CA PHE A 47 -0.79 12.50 -17.24
C PHE A 47 -0.16 11.68 -16.11
N VAL A 48 -0.76 10.54 -15.75
CA VAL A 48 -0.25 9.66 -14.69
C VAL A 48 1.18 9.21 -15.00
N ILE A 49 1.45 8.75 -16.21
CA ILE A 49 2.81 8.34 -16.63
C ILE A 49 3.78 9.53 -16.57
N SER A 50 3.36 10.70 -17.05
CA SER A 50 4.20 11.91 -17.05
C SER A 50 4.53 12.39 -15.64
N PHE A 51 3.54 12.40 -14.74
CA PHE A 51 3.69 12.73 -13.32
C PHE A 51 4.67 11.77 -12.64
N LEU A 52 4.46 10.47 -12.83
CA LEU A 52 5.30 9.43 -12.23
C LEU A 52 6.74 9.53 -12.73
N SER A 53 6.95 9.74 -14.03
CA SER A 53 8.28 9.89 -14.62
C SER A 53 8.99 11.16 -14.14
N ARG A 54 8.26 12.27 -13.95
CA ARG A 54 8.85 13.56 -13.56
C ARG A 54 9.16 13.67 -12.07
N HIS A 55 8.31 13.09 -11.21
CA HIS A 55 8.36 13.33 -9.77
C HIS A 55 8.70 12.10 -8.92
N ILE A 56 8.59 10.88 -9.47
CA ILE A 56 8.62 9.64 -8.66
C ILE A 56 9.71 8.68 -9.13
N PHE A 57 9.83 8.44 -10.43
CA PHE A 57 10.76 7.45 -10.97
C PHE A 57 12.03 8.11 -11.47
N ASN A 58 13.16 7.47 -11.21
CA ASN A 58 14.41 7.81 -11.87
C ASN A 58 14.47 7.05 -13.20
N SER A 59 14.77 7.73 -14.30
CA SER A 59 14.87 7.20 -15.67
C SER A 59 16.00 6.19 -15.89
N LYS A 60 16.45 5.51 -14.82
CA LYS A 60 17.51 4.50 -14.87
C LYS A 60 16.93 3.18 -15.35
N PRO A 61 17.58 2.51 -16.32
CA PRO A 61 17.14 1.20 -16.79
C PRO A 61 17.06 0.18 -15.65
N LYS A 62 16.01 -0.64 -15.65
CA LYS A 62 15.79 -1.69 -14.64
C LYS A 62 16.02 -3.07 -15.24
N SER A 63 16.89 -3.85 -14.60
CA SER A 63 17.15 -5.24 -14.97
C SER A 63 15.99 -6.17 -14.57
N GLN A 64 15.86 -7.31 -15.26
CA GLN A 64 14.92 -8.39 -14.94
C GLN A 64 15.05 -8.86 -13.48
N LEU A 65 16.26 -8.82 -12.90
CA LEU A 65 16.49 -9.15 -11.49
C LEU A 65 15.68 -8.24 -10.54
N HIS A 66 15.47 -6.96 -10.92
CA HIS A 66 14.64 -6.05 -10.14
C HIS A 66 13.17 -6.51 -10.11
N LEU A 67 12.64 -7.01 -11.24
CA LEU A 67 11.30 -7.56 -11.32
C LEU A 67 11.18 -8.82 -10.46
N VAL A 68 12.12 -9.76 -10.58
CA VAL A 68 12.07 -11.03 -9.83
C VAL A 68 12.09 -10.76 -8.33
N ILE A 69 13.00 -9.91 -7.84
CA ILE A 69 13.06 -9.52 -6.42
C ILE A 69 11.77 -8.82 -5.98
N THR A 70 11.18 -7.97 -6.83
CA THR A 70 9.94 -7.28 -6.49
C THR A 70 8.75 -8.24 -6.40
N LEU A 71 8.65 -9.22 -7.31
CA LEU A 71 7.61 -10.25 -7.28
C LEU A 71 7.76 -11.18 -6.07
N LEU A 72 8.98 -11.65 -5.80
CA LEU A 72 9.27 -12.45 -4.60
C LEU A 72 8.94 -11.67 -3.33
N GLY A 73 9.34 -10.40 -3.26
CA GLY A 73 9.00 -9.52 -2.15
C GLY A 73 7.49 -9.33 -2.00
N LEU A 74 6.74 -9.26 -3.09
CA LEU A 74 5.28 -9.14 -3.05
C LEU A 74 4.63 -10.38 -2.46
N ILE A 75 5.02 -11.56 -2.91
CA ILE A 75 4.49 -12.82 -2.36
C ILE A 75 4.90 -12.94 -0.90
N PHE A 76 6.19 -12.87 -0.61
CA PHE A 76 6.75 -13.13 0.72
C PHE A 76 6.24 -12.16 1.78
N LEU A 77 6.27 -10.84 1.51
CA LEU A 77 5.81 -9.84 2.48
C LEU A 77 4.30 -9.93 2.70
N ASN A 78 3.50 -10.17 1.66
CA ASN A 78 2.05 -10.35 1.86
C ASN A 78 1.76 -11.63 2.64
N THR A 79 2.47 -12.73 2.39
CA THR A 79 2.35 -13.96 3.19
C THR A 79 2.67 -13.71 4.66
N ILE A 80 3.74 -12.97 4.98
CA ILE A 80 4.09 -12.61 6.36
C ILE A 80 2.99 -11.77 6.99
N ILE A 81 2.50 -10.74 6.30
CA ILE A 81 1.43 -9.86 6.79
C ILE A 81 0.17 -10.67 7.08
N ILE A 82 -0.25 -11.55 6.15
CA ILE A 82 -1.41 -12.43 6.35
C ILE A 82 -1.18 -13.37 7.53
N GLY A 83 0.02 -13.95 7.64
CA GLY A 83 0.40 -14.80 8.78
C GLY A 83 0.25 -14.06 10.11
N PHE A 84 0.80 -12.84 10.21
CA PHE A 84 0.67 -11.99 11.39
C PHE A 84 -0.78 -11.67 11.74
N PHE A 85 -1.60 -11.38 10.72
CA PHE A 85 -3.03 -11.12 10.91
C PHE A 85 -3.76 -12.33 11.48
N ILE A 86 -3.55 -13.50 10.87
CA ILE A 86 -4.16 -14.76 11.29
C ILE A 86 -3.69 -15.13 12.71
N SER A 87 -2.39 -15.01 13.00
CA SER A 87 -1.85 -15.24 14.34
C SER A 87 -2.48 -14.32 15.38
N GLY A 88 -2.67 -13.03 15.08
CA GLY A 88 -3.38 -12.10 15.95
C GLY A 88 -4.83 -12.53 16.22
N LEU A 89 -5.56 -12.98 15.20
CA LEU A 89 -6.92 -13.49 15.36
C LEU A 89 -6.98 -14.77 16.19
N LEU A 90 -6.09 -15.74 15.92
CA LEU A 90 -6.01 -16.99 16.67
C LEU A 90 -5.67 -16.75 18.14
N LEU A 91 -4.75 -15.82 18.40
CA LEU A 91 -4.32 -15.47 19.75
C LEU A 91 -5.43 -14.76 20.53
N SER A 92 -6.19 -13.88 19.86
CA SER A 92 -7.40 -13.26 20.43
C SER A 92 -8.45 -14.31 20.79
N LEU A 93 -8.75 -15.22 19.87
CA LEU A 93 -9.71 -16.31 20.08
C LEU A 93 -9.28 -17.23 21.22
N ALA A 94 -7.99 -17.60 21.28
CA ALA A 94 -7.43 -18.42 22.35
C ALA A 94 -7.55 -17.73 23.72
N SER A 95 -7.30 -16.43 23.77
CA SER A 95 -7.43 -15.63 25.00
C SER A 95 -8.87 -15.58 25.49
N ILE A 96 -9.83 -15.38 24.58
CA ILE A 96 -11.27 -15.40 24.91
C ILE A 96 -11.70 -16.80 25.39
N LYS A 97 -11.29 -17.86 24.69
CA LYS A 97 -11.57 -19.23 25.11
C LYS A 97 -11.07 -19.50 26.52
N TYR A 98 -9.88 -19.00 26.84
CA TYR A 98 -9.29 -19.13 28.17
C TYR A 98 -10.07 -18.38 29.25
N LEU A 99 -10.62 -17.20 28.93
CA LEU A 99 -11.47 -16.44 29.84
C LEU A 99 -12.79 -17.17 30.15
N ILE A 100 -13.36 -17.89 29.18
CA ILE A 100 -14.65 -18.59 29.32
C ILE A 100 -14.49 -19.92 30.09
N SER A 101 -13.41 -20.66 29.81
CA SER A 101 -13.17 -21.96 30.42
C SER A 101 -11.71 -22.06 30.85
N PRO A 102 -11.37 -21.56 32.05
CA PRO A 102 -10.00 -21.58 32.55
C PRO A 102 -9.59 -23.04 32.77
N THR A 103 -8.84 -23.57 31.81
CA THR A 103 -8.41 -24.98 31.78
C THR A 103 -6.94 -25.15 32.14
N ASN A 104 -6.14 -24.08 32.09
CA ASN A 104 -4.72 -24.10 32.45
C ASN A 104 -4.45 -23.27 33.73
N SER A 105 -3.22 -23.32 34.21
CA SER A 105 -2.72 -22.58 35.37
C SER A 105 -2.26 -21.14 35.07
N LEU A 106 -2.49 -20.63 33.86
CA LEU A 106 -2.10 -19.26 33.50
C LEU A 106 -2.90 -18.26 34.33
N GLN A 107 -2.17 -17.38 35.02
CA GLN A 107 -2.77 -16.26 35.74
C GLN A 107 -3.57 -15.37 34.78
N LEU A 108 -4.76 -14.96 35.22
CA LEU A 108 -5.70 -14.14 34.45
C LEU A 108 -5.04 -12.87 33.85
N GLN A 109 -4.08 -12.28 34.56
CA GLN A 109 -3.31 -11.11 34.09
C GLN A 109 -2.58 -11.36 32.77
N HIS A 110 -1.99 -12.55 32.59
CA HIS A 110 -1.27 -12.89 31.36
C HIS A 110 -2.23 -13.00 30.17
N VAL A 111 -3.45 -13.47 30.41
CA VAL A 111 -4.48 -13.62 29.38
C VAL A 111 -4.93 -12.27 28.83
N PHE A 112 -5.13 -11.29 29.72
CA PHE A 112 -5.43 -9.91 29.30
C PHE A 112 -4.28 -9.29 28.52
N LEU A 113 -3.03 -9.51 28.93
CA LEU A 113 -1.86 -9.01 28.23
C LEU A 113 -1.75 -9.60 26.81
N ILE A 114 -1.99 -10.92 26.68
CA ILE A 114 -2.02 -11.62 25.39
C ILE A 114 -3.16 -11.07 24.51
N LEU A 115 -4.34 -10.82 25.07
CA LEU A 115 -5.47 -10.26 24.34
C LEU A 115 -5.14 -8.86 23.79
N ILE A 116 -4.55 -7.98 24.60
CA ILE A 116 -4.12 -6.65 24.16
C ILE A 116 -3.05 -6.75 23.08
N ALA A 117 -2.05 -7.61 23.28
CA ALA A 117 -0.98 -7.84 22.30
C ALA A 117 -1.53 -8.33 20.95
N SER A 118 -2.53 -9.23 20.98
CA SER A 118 -3.21 -9.72 19.78
C SER A 118 -3.95 -8.61 19.03
N GLY A 119 -4.62 -7.70 19.76
CA GLY A 119 -5.24 -6.50 19.18
C GLY A 119 -4.22 -5.57 18.55
N CYS A 120 -3.10 -5.33 19.22
CA CYS A 120 -1.98 -4.55 18.67
C CYS A 120 -1.41 -5.20 17.39
N MET A 121 -1.24 -6.53 17.34
CA MET A 121 -0.79 -7.24 16.14
C MET A 121 -1.75 -7.03 14.96
N ILE A 122 -3.06 -7.14 15.18
CA ILE A 122 -4.08 -6.94 14.15
C ILE A 122 -4.02 -5.50 13.62
N ILE A 123 -4.02 -4.51 14.52
CA ILE A 123 -3.96 -3.09 14.13
C ILE A 123 -2.68 -2.80 13.35
N THR A 124 -1.53 -3.27 13.83
CA THR A 124 -0.24 -3.09 13.17
C THR A 124 -0.27 -3.69 11.76
N THR A 125 -0.80 -4.89 11.62
CA THR A 125 -0.97 -5.55 10.32
C THR A 125 -1.79 -4.68 9.35
N LEU A 126 -2.97 -4.21 9.78
CA LEU A 126 -3.84 -3.37 8.96
C LEU A 126 -3.15 -2.06 8.53
N LEU A 127 -2.33 -1.48 9.41
CA LEU A 127 -1.54 -0.29 9.10
C LEU A 127 -0.40 -0.57 8.11
N LEU A 128 0.20 -1.76 8.13
CA LEU A 128 1.32 -2.13 7.24
C LEU A 128 0.89 -2.56 5.84
N VAL A 129 -0.32 -3.12 5.65
CA VAL A 129 -0.81 -3.60 4.34
C VAL A 129 -0.66 -2.53 3.25
N LYS A 130 -1.15 -1.31 3.53
CA LYS A 130 -1.17 -0.22 2.56
C LYS A 130 0.23 0.28 2.16
N PRO A 131 1.14 0.63 3.09
CA PRO A 131 2.48 1.09 2.71
C PRO A 131 3.32 0.00 2.03
N VAL A 132 3.23 -1.26 2.47
CA VAL A 132 4.00 -2.37 1.87
C VAL A 132 3.54 -2.61 0.43
N ASN A 133 2.23 -2.77 0.20
CA ASN A 133 1.71 -2.96 -1.15
C ASN A 133 1.90 -1.72 -2.03
N GLY A 134 1.82 -0.52 -1.45
CA GLY A 134 2.12 0.71 -2.17
C GLY A 134 3.58 0.77 -2.64
N PHE A 135 4.53 0.40 -1.79
CA PHE A 135 5.95 0.35 -2.14
C PHE A 135 6.25 -0.67 -3.25
N LEU A 136 5.73 -1.90 -3.13
CA LEU A 136 5.93 -2.94 -4.13
C LEU A 136 5.28 -2.60 -5.48
N THR A 137 4.07 -2.03 -5.44
CA THR A 137 3.38 -1.56 -6.65
C THR A 137 4.18 -0.49 -7.38
N LYS A 138 4.78 0.47 -6.66
CA LYS A 138 5.66 1.47 -7.27
C LYS A 138 6.85 0.85 -7.96
N ARG A 139 7.54 -0.10 -7.33
CA ARG A 139 8.68 -0.79 -7.94
C ARG A 139 8.27 -1.55 -9.21
N LEU A 140 7.08 -2.14 -9.22
CA LEU A 140 6.57 -2.86 -10.39
C LEU A 140 6.28 -1.90 -11.56
N ILE A 141 5.69 -0.74 -11.27
CA ILE A 141 5.40 0.29 -12.27
C ILE A 141 6.69 0.95 -12.77
N ASP A 142 7.64 1.22 -11.88
CA ASP A 142 8.98 1.71 -12.23
C ASP A 142 9.67 0.76 -13.22
N TYR A 143 9.65 -0.55 -12.94
CA TYR A 143 10.15 -1.54 -13.88
C TYR A 143 9.40 -1.51 -15.22
N LYS A 144 8.07 -1.45 -15.21
CA LYS A 144 7.26 -1.44 -16.45
C LYS A 144 7.60 -0.24 -17.35
N LEU A 145 7.88 0.93 -16.75
CA LEU A 145 8.18 2.17 -17.48
C LEU A 145 9.65 2.28 -17.90
N ASN A 146 10.58 1.73 -17.10
CA ASN A 146 12.02 1.84 -17.32
C ASN A 146 12.68 0.51 -17.68
N ARG A 147 11.93 -0.43 -18.27
CA ARG A 147 12.50 -1.70 -18.75
C ARG A 147 13.54 -1.41 -19.84
N LEU A 148 14.69 -2.06 -19.74
CA LEU A 148 15.61 -2.16 -20.88
C LEU A 148 14.84 -2.84 -22.02
N THR A 149 14.70 -2.13 -23.14
CA THR A 149 14.10 -2.68 -24.36
C THR A 149 15.17 -3.41 -25.14
#